data_AF-A0A5C1B9C8-F1
#
_entry.id   AF-A0A5C1B9C8-F1
#
_cell.length_a   1.000
_cell.length_b   1.000
_cell.length_c   1.000
_cell.angle_alpha   90.00
_cell.angle_beta   90.00
_cell.angle_gamma   90.00
#
_symmetry.space_group_name_H-M   'P 1'
#
loop_
_entity.id
_entity.type
_entity.pdbx_description
1 polymer ?
#
loop_
_entity_poly.entity_id
_entity_poly.type
_entity_poly.pdbx_seq_one_letter_code
_entity_poly.pdbx_strand_id
1 'polypeptide(L)'
;MSEPDRRAVDDAVTALRDAAKGEDIAAIETKANALQQASMKLAEAMQASSQAGPDAGSGAARADGDGIVDAEFTEIGDDDKKNKKKKG
;
A
#
# COMPACT_ATOMS: atom_id res chain seq x y z
N MET A 1 14.84 -7.14 11.26
CA MET A 1 15.34 -5.76 11.38
C MET A 1 16.36 -5.69 12.50
N SER A 2 17.57 -5.15 12.23
CA SER A 2 18.63 -5.08 13.24
C SER A 2 18.46 -3.87 14.18
N GLU A 3 19.07 -3.93 15.36
CA GLU A 3 19.13 -2.84 16.33
C GLU A 3 19.76 -1.53 15.78
N PRO A 4 20.87 -1.57 15.01
CA PRO A 4 21.40 -0.38 14.37
C PRO A 4 20.46 0.19 13.29
N ASP A 5 19.67 -0.64 12.59
CA ASP A 5 18.68 -0.13 11.63
C ASP A 5 17.57 0.67 12.34
N ARG A 6 17.14 0.23 13.54
CA ARG A 6 16.11 0.97 14.32
C ARG A 6 16.63 2.33 14.73
N ARG A 7 17.86 2.33 15.27
CA ARG A 7 18.51 3.55 15.70
C ARG A 7 18.70 4.55 14.56
N ALA A 8 19.07 4.08 13.37
CA ALA A 8 19.20 4.93 12.19
C ALA A 8 17.87 5.59 11.78
N VAL A 9 16.74 4.89 11.89
CA VAL A 9 15.40 5.47 11.63
C VAL A 9 15.07 6.53 12.69
N ASP A 10 15.26 6.23 13.97
CA ASP A 10 14.96 7.15 15.07
C ASP A 10 15.80 8.44 15.00
N ASP A 11 17.09 8.31 14.66
CA ASP A 11 18.00 9.42 14.45
C ASP A 11 17.56 10.27 13.24
N ALA A 12 17.16 9.64 12.13
CA ALA A 12 16.66 10.33 10.94
C ALA A 12 15.35 11.10 11.20
N VAL A 13 14.42 10.52 11.97
CA VAL A 13 13.18 11.19 12.41
C VAL A 13 13.51 12.41 13.27
N THR A 14 14.41 12.26 14.24
CA THR A 14 14.80 13.35 15.13
C THR A 14 15.47 14.48 14.36
N ALA A 15 16.43 14.14 13.48
CA ALA A 15 17.14 15.11 12.67
C ALA A 15 16.21 15.90 11.74
N LEU A 16 15.23 15.23 11.10
CA LEU A 16 14.23 15.88 10.28
C LEU A 16 13.34 16.82 11.09
N ARG A 17 12.86 16.37 12.27
CA ARG A 17 12.06 17.21 13.17
C ARG A 17 12.81 18.47 13.59
N ASP A 18 14.10 18.35 13.88
CA ASP A 18 14.92 19.51 14.25
C ASP A 18 15.16 20.45 13.06
N ALA A 19 15.35 19.92 11.86
CA ALA A 19 15.46 20.75 10.65
C ALA A 19 14.17 21.51 10.35
N ALA A 20 13.03 20.85 10.52
CA ALA A 20 11.70 21.40 10.27
C ALA A 20 11.31 22.52 11.24
N LYS A 21 12.09 22.77 12.30
CA LYS A 21 11.93 23.95 13.17
C LYS A 21 12.54 25.22 12.56
N GLY A 22 13.39 25.08 11.54
CA GLY A 22 14.00 26.19 10.82
C GLY A 22 13.46 26.32 9.40
N GLU A 23 14.11 27.16 8.61
CA GLU A 23 13.70 27.51 7.24
C GLU A 23 14.67 27.00 6.16
N ASP A 24 15.68 26.21 6.56
CA ASP A 24 16.64 25.61 5.63
C ASP A 24 15.97 24.46 4.85
N ILE A 25 15.33 24.82 3.74
CA ILE A 25 14.63 23.89 2.86
C ILE A 25 15.57 22.78 2.36
N ALA A 26 16.83 23.11 2.03
CA ALA A 26 17.79 22.12 1.56
C ALA A 26 18.12 21.09 2.65
N ALA A 27 18.26 21.53 3.90
CA ALA A 27 18.45 20.63 5.04
C ALA A 27 17.22 19.76 5.30
N ILE A 28 16.01 20.33 5.20
CA ILE A 28 14.75 19.60 5.36
C ILE A 28 14.61 18.52 4.29
N GLU A 29 14.82 18.87 3.02
CA GLU A 29 14.74 17.93 1.89
C GLU A 29 15.77 16.80 2.02
N THR A 30 17.00 17.13 2.40
CA THR A 30 18.06 16.13 2.61
C THR A 30 17.68 15.13 3.69
N LYS A 31 17.16 15.62 4.83
CA LYS A 31 16.77 14.76 5.96
C LYS A 31 15.47 13.99 5.69
N ALA A 32 14.55 14.55 4.91
CA ALA A 32 13.35 13.86 4.47
C ALA A 32 13.70 12.68 3.54
N ASN A 33 14.60 12.89 2.58
CA ASN A 33 15.11 11.83 1.72
C ASN A 33 15.82 10.73 2.54
N ALA A 34 16.63 11.11 3.53
CA ALA A 34 17.29 10.15 4.41
C ALA A 34 16.27 9.29 5.19
N LEU A 35 15.21 9.91 5.72
CA LEU A 35 14.13 9.19 6.40
C LEU A 35 13.36 8.25 5.46
N GLN A 36 13.07 8.68 4.23
CA GLN A 36 12.45 7.82 3.22
C GLN A 36 13.29 6.59 2.93
N GLN A 37 14.60 6.75 2.71
CA GLN A 37 15.51 5.63 2.46
C GLN A 37 15.58 4.65 3.64
N ALA A 38 15.61 5.18 4.87
CA ALA A 38 15.57 4.36 6.08
C ALA A 38 14.23 3.60 6.21
N SER A 39 13.12 4.24 5.84
CA SER A 39 11.77 3.63 5.87
C SER A 39 11.62 2.52 4.83
N MET A 40 12.19 2.68 3.65
CA MET A 40 12.19 1.62 2.62
C MET A 40 12.94 0.37 3.10
N LYS A 41 14.12 0.55 3.71
CA LYS A 41 14.89 -0.57 4.31
C LYS A 41 14.10 -1.25 5.44
N LEU A 42 13.40 -0.47 6.26
CA LEU A 42 12.50 -1.01 7.28
C LEU A 42 11.39 -1.86 6.65
N ALA A 43 10.73 -1.36 5.60
CA ALA A 43 9.71 -2.11 4.89
C ALA A 43 10.28 -3.41 4.30
N GLU A 44 11.44 -3.38 3.65
CA GLU A 44 12.09 -4.60 3.15
C GLU A 44 12.39 -5.60 4.28
N ALA A 45 12.91 -5.12 5.41
CA ALA A 45 13.21 -5.96 6.57
C ALA A 45 11.95 -6.55 7.23
N MET A 46 10.83 -5.81 7.22
CA MET A 46 9.54 -6.27 7.71
C MET A 46 8.92 -7.30 6.76
N GLN A 47 8.94 -7.05 5.44
CA GLN A 47 8.49 -7.98 4.42
C GLN A 47 9.29 -9.30 4.47
N ALA A 48 10.60 -9.23 4.65
CA ALA A 48 11.46 -10.40 4.80
C ALA A 48 11.12 -11.21 6.07
N SER A 49 10.75 -10.54 7.17
CA SER A 49 10.25 -11.23 8.37
C SER A 49 8.84 -11.81 8.20
N SER A 50 8.00 -11.21 7.36
CA SER A 50 6.63 -11.66 7.08
C SER A 50 6.57 -12.79 6.06
N GLN A 51 7.53 -12.91 5.13
CA GLN A 51 7.63 -14.03 4.17
C GLN A 51 8.05 -15.36 4.82
N ALA A 52 8.44 -15.37 6.09
CA ALA A 52 8.67 -16.59 6.87
C ALA A 52 7.38 -17.17 7.50
N GLY A 53 6.21 -16.59 7.20
CA GLY A 53 4.90 -17.13 7.53
C GLY A 53 4.07 -17.41 6.27
N PRO A 54 3.21 -18.44 6.28
CA PRO A 54 2.26 -18.66 5.20
C PRO A 54 1.21 -17.54 5.25
N ASP A 55 1.43 -16.47 4.48
CA ASP A 55 0.41 -15.57 3.90
C ASP A 55 1.04 -14.22 3.56
N ALA A 56 1.69 -14.18 2.40
CA ALA A 56 1.98 -12.93 1.71
C ALA A 56 0.69 -12.37 1.10
N GLY A 57 -0.07 -11.61 1.89
CA GLY A 57 -1.12 -10.71 1.41
C GLY A 57 -0.71 -9.26 1.61
N SER A 58 -0.09 -8.67 0.59
CA SER A 58 0.21 -7.23 0.54
C SER A 58 -1.06 -6.39 0.62
N GLY A 59 -0.95 -5.22 1.25
CA GLY A 59 -2.07 -4.38 1.64
C GLY A 59 -2.85 -3.71 0.52
N ALA A 60 -4.05 -3.28 0.87
CA ALA A 60 -4.66 -2.05 0.41
C ALA A 60 -5.79 -1.71 1.36
N ALA A 61 -5.81 -0.50 1.88
CA ALA A 61 -7.07 0.13 2.22
C ALA A 61 -7.91 0.19 0.94
N ARG A 62 -8.88 -0.71 0.79
CA ARG A 62 -10.19 -0.39 0.21
C ARG A 62 -11.11 -0.36 1.44
N ALA A 63 -11.35 0.80 2.04
CA ALA A 63 -12.46 1.65 1.62
C ALA A 63 -13.67 0.78 1.27
N ASP A 64 -14.57 0.66 2.23
CA ASP A 64 -15.95 0.25 2.02
C ASP A 64 -16.48 0.82 0.68
N GLY A 65 -16.93 -0.08 -0.19
CA GLY A 65 -17.83 0.19 -1.32
C GLY A 65 -17.27 1.03 -2.47
N ASP A 66 -16.80 0.37 -3.54
CA ASP A 66 -17.36 0.64 -4.86
C ASP A 66 -17.04 -0.50 -5.84
N GLY A 67 -18.01 -0.81 -6.69
CA GLY A 67 -18.08 -2.01 -7.53
C GLY A 67 -16.96 -2.10 -8.56
N ILE A 68 -15.89 -2.82 -8.21
CA ILE A 68 -15.07 -3.50 -9.23
C ILE A 68 -15.84 -4.75 -9.64
N VAL A 69 -16.78 -4.54 -10.57
CA VAL A 69 -17.32 -5.59 -11.41
C VAL A 69 -16.20 -5.98 -12.36
N ASP A 70 -15.75 -7.22 -12.30
CA ASP A 70 -14.83 -7.77 -13.29
C ASP A 70 -15.46 -7.54 -14.66
N ALA A 71 -14.82 -6.73 -15.49
CA ALA A 71 -15.20 -6.54 -16.89
C ALA A 71 -14.82 -7.77 -17.73
N GLU A 72 -14.88 -8.96 -17.14
CA GLU A 72 -14.96 -10.22 -17.84
C GLU A 72 -16.40 -10.30 -18.35
N PHE A 73 -16.54 -9.90 -19.61
CA PHE A 73 -17.69 -10.12 -20.47
C PHE A 73 -18.33 -11.50 -20.25
N THR A 74 -19.26 -11.60 -19.29
CA THR A 74 -20.25 -12.66 -19.28
C THR A 74 -21.20 -12.33 -20.42
N GLU A 75 -20.96 -12.97 -21.55
CA GLU A 75 -21.85 -13.07 -22.69
C GLU A 75 -23.31 -13.08 -22.20
N ILE A 76 -24.04 -11.98 -22.43
CA ILE A 76 -25.49 -11.93 -22.28
C ILE A 76 -26.05 -12.78 -23.44
N GLY A 77 -25.99 -14.09 -23.24
CA GLY A 77 -26.50 -15.11 -24.12
C GLY A 77 -27.60 -15.87 -23.38
N ASP A 78 -28.82 -15.68 -23.87
CA ASP A 78 -29.97 -16.57 -23.71
C ASP A 78 -30.43 -16.92 -22.28
N ASP A 79 -31.35 -16.12 -21.71
CA ASP A 79 -32.45 -16.76 -20.97
C ASP A 79 -33.81 -16.01 -20.95
N ASP A 80 -34.06 -15.03 -21.84
CA ASP A 80 -35.29 -14.22 -21.80
C ASP A 80 -36.24 -14.40 -22.99
N LYS A 81 -36.31 -15.60 -23.60
CA LYS A 81 -37.28 -15.88 -24.70
C LYS A 81 -38.14 -17.13 -24.55
N LYS A 82 -38.28 -17.69 -23.34
CA LYS A 82 -39.14 -18.87 -23.09
C LYS A 82 -40.43 -18.63 -22.32
N ASN A 83 -41.03 -17.43 -22.37
CA ASN A 83 -42.41 -17.30 -21.87
C ASN A 83 -43.28 -16.27 -22.60
N LYS A 84 -43.54 -16.50 -23.88
CA LYS A 84 -44.71 -15.92 -24.58
C LYS A 84 -45.15 -16.79 -25.77
N LYS A 85 -45.42 -18.07 -25.49
CA LYS A 85 -46.11 -18.94 -26.46
C LYS A 85 -47.08 -19.89 -25.76
N LYS A 86 -48.12 -19.33 -25.11
CA LYS A 86 -49.41 -20.03 -24.92
C LYS A 86 -50.53 -19.10 -24.41
N LYS A 87 -51.14 -18.34 -25.31
CA LYS A 87 -52.59 -18.05 -25.34
C LYS A 87 -52.97 -17.64 -26.76
N GLY A 88 -53.05 -18.66 -27.60
CA GLY A 88 -53.84 -18.75 -28.83
C GLY A 88 -54.42 -20.15 -28.81
#